data_AF-A0A0M0LLJ8-F1
#
_entry.id   AF-A0A0M0LLJ8-F1
#
_cell.length_a   1.000
_cell.length_b   1.000
_cell.length_c   1.000
_cell.angle_alpha   90.00
_cell.angle_beta   90.00
_cell.angle_gamma   90.00
#
_symmetry.space_group_name_H-M   'P 1'
#
loop_
_entity.id
_entity.type
_entity.pdbx_description
1 polymer ?
#
loop_
_entity_poly.entity_id
_entity_poly.type
_entity_poly.pdbx_seq_one_letter_code
_entity_poly.pdbx_strand_id
1 'polypeptide(L)'
;MRQVSDIVMLSENNTLISRLNAFKSKNNNELGSQMKQFGSTLAFQVRRISGTAFNTVRNINEEDYIYLSEIVDWYKQQNMDFQIEVAPQNASKELFQELHKHEFIQTGFHASFIGNVQEVANSLCHINCEIQLLKKEDFNDFADVYVKGYGLPEFIADGVKQNNEILYEIEGWQFFKAVKDDKMVGIAALYIRDDIATLAAATTLPEYRGQGIQKALIKARAQYALKQGAIYMTSEAKFESISHANMVKSTMDLVYTKAIYNKYN
;
A
#
# COMPACT_ATOMS: atom_id res chain seq x y z
N MET A 1 16.10 19.10 -7.90
CA MET A 1 14.79 18.91 -7.25
C MET A 1 14.25 17.59 -7.74
N ARG A 2 13.89 16.63 -6.86
CA ARG A 2 13.30 15.35 -7.32
C ARG A 2 11.93 15.62 -7.95
N GLN A 3 11.57 14.92 -9.03
CA GLN A 3 10.22 15.05 -9.58
C GLN A 3 9.21 14.44 -8.60
N VAL A 4 8.01 15.01 -8.54
CA VAL A 4 6.94 14.54 -7.63
C VAL A 4 6.61 13.06 -7.86
N SER A 5 6.58 12.65 -9.11
CA SER A 5 6.33 11.26 -9.51
C SER A 5 7.40 10.28 -9.00
N ASP A 6 8.66 10.72 -8.91
CA ASP A 6 9.75 9.89 -8.37
C ASP A 6 9.61 9.70 -6.85
N ILE A 7 9.17 10.74 -6.13
CA ILE A 7 8.91 10.68 -4.69
C ILE A 7 7.81 9.64 -4.41
N VAL A 8 6.71 9.72 -5.16
CA VAL A 8 5.57 8.79 -5.01
C VAL A 8 6.01 7.36 -5.30
N MET A 9 6.62 7.10 -6.46
CA MET A 9 7.07 5.76 -6.85
C MET A 9 8.09 5.19 -5.83
N LEU A 10 9.05 6.00 -5.39
CA LEU A 10 10.02 5.60 -4.37
C LEU A 10 9.32 5.21 -3.06
N SER A 11 8.32 5.97 -2.64
CA SER A 11 7.56 5.71 -1.40
C SER A 11 6.78 4.39 -1.45
N GLU A 12 6.16 4.08 -2.58
CA GLU A 12 5.40 2.85 -2.82
C GLU A 12 6.32 1.64 -2.77
N ASN A 13 7.47 1.73 -3.44
CA ASN A 13 8.50 0.69 -3.44
C ASN A 13 9.08 0.49 -2.04
N ASN A 14 9.49 1.56 -1.35
CA ASN A 14 10.08 1.48 -0.03
C ASN A 14 9.14 0.85 1.00
N THR A 15 7.84 1.18 0.93
CA THR A 15 6.82 0.62 1.83
C THR A 15 6.70 -0.89 1.63
N LEU A 16 6.64 -1.35 0.36
CA LEU A 16 6.53 -2.76 0.05
C LEU A 16 7.83 -3.52 0.38
N ILE A 17 8.99 -2.95 0.05
CA ILE A 17 10.32 -3.50 0.40
C ILE A 17 10.44 -3.70 1.91
N SER A 18 10.11 -2.68 2.71
CA SER A 18 10.16 -2.75 4.17
C SER A 18 9.31 -3.91 4.70
N ARG A 19 8.07 -4.01 4.22
CA ARG A 19 7.13 -5.07 4.60
C ARG A 19 7.65 -6.46 4.22
N LEU A 20 8.11 -6.65 2.99
CA LEU A 20 8.61 -7.96 2.53
C LEU A 20 9.92 -8.37 3.21
N ASN A 21 10.78 -7.41 3.55
CA ASN A 21 11.98 -7.67 4.35
C ASN A 21 11.62 -8.10 5.78
N ALA A 22 10.60 -7.51 6.40
CA ALA A 22 10.10 -7.95 7.69
C ALA A 22 9.54 -9.38 7.63
N PHE A 23 8.80 -9.72 6.58
CA PHE A 23 8.31 -11.09 6.35
C PHE A 23 9.45 -12.09 6.16
N LYS A 24 10.53 -11.67 5.50
CA LYS A 24 11.69 -12.52 5.24
C LYS A 24 12.57 -12.72 6.49
N SER A 25 12.72 -11.70 7.32
CA SER A 25 13.62 -11.72 8.50
C SER A 25 12.99 -12.36 9.73
N LYS A 26 11.65 -12.36 9.84
CA LYS A 26 10.92 -12.98 10.94
C LYS A 26 10.42 -14.38 10.55
N ASN A 27 10.22 -15.24 11.55
CA ASN A 27 9.65 -16.58 11.40
C ASN A 27 10.29 -17.41 10.27
N ASN A 28 11.62 -17.35 10.09
CA ASN A 28 12.35 -18.09 9.06
C ASN A 28 11.76 -17.99 7.64
N ASN A 29 11.17 -16.83 7.29
CA ASN A 29 10.49 -16.61 6.02
C ASN A 29 9.32 -17.59 5.76
N GLU A 30 8.55 -17.93 6.80
CA GLU A 30 7.38 -18.82 6.70
C GLU A 30 6.37 -18.38 5.64
N LEU A 31 6.21 -17.07 5.41
CA LEU A 31 5.33 -16.51 4.39
C LEU A 31 5.84 -16.70 2.95
N GLY A 32 7.13 -17.03 2.77
CA GLY A 32 7.75 -17.20 1.46
C GLY A 32 7.92 -15.88 0.70
N SER A 33 8.29 -14.82 1.41
CA SER A 33 8.62 -13.50 0.86
C SER A 33 9.90 -13.57 0.04
N GLN A 34 9.85 -13.09 -1.20
CA GLN A 34 11.03 -12.90 -2.05
C GLN A 34 10.90 -11.61 -2.86
N MET A 35 12.05 -11.09 -3.26
CA MET A 35 12.17 -9.95 -4.15
C MET A 35 13.35 -10.21 -5.08
N LYS A 36 13.20 -9.85 -6.35
CA LYS A 36 14.28 -9.88 -7.35
C LYS A 36 14.27 -8.58 -8.14
N GLN A 37 15.46 -8.12 -8.51
CA GLN A 37 15.65 -6.91 -9.31
C GLN A 37 16.17 -7.28 -10.71
N PHE A 38 15.62 -6.65 -11.74
CA PHE A 38 15.99 -6.81 -13.15
C PHE A 38 16.22 -5.42 -13.73
N GLY A 39 17.48 -5.01 -13.90
CA GLY A 39 17.79 -3.60 -14.17
C GLY A 39 17.25 -2.70 -13.05
N SER A 40 16.31 -1.81 -13.37
CA SER A 40 15.60 -0.97 -12.39
C SER A 40 14.24 -1.54 -11.95
N THR A 41 13.77 -2.60 -12.60
CA THR A 41 12.51 -3.28 -12.33
C THR A 41 12.58 -4.10 -11.05
N LEU A 42 11.55 -4.02 -10.22
CA LEU A 42 11.41 -4.75 -8.97
C LEU A 42 10.26 -5.76 -9.09
N ALA A 43 10.56 -7.03 -8.84
CA ALA A 43 9.58 -8.10 -8.79
C ALA A 43 9.44 -8.59 -7.34
N PHE A 44 8.22 -8.56 -6.81
CA PHE A 44 7.89 -8.90 -5.44
C PHE A 44 7.01 -10.15 -5.39
N GLN A 45 7.20 -11.02 -4.40
CA GLN A 45 6.27 -12.12 -4.14
C GLN A 45 6.11 -12.39 -2.64
N VAL A 46 4.92 -12.87 -2.26
CA VAL A 46 4.67 -13.51 -0.96
C VAL A 46 3.82 -14.76 -1.18
N ARG A 47 4.45 -15.94 -1.18
CA ARG A 47 3.83 -17.21 -1.60
C ARG A 47 2.58 -17.60 -0.80
N ARG A 48 2.55 -17.34 0.51
CA ARG A 48 1.45 -17.76 1.40
C ARG A 48 0.34 -16.72 1.57
N ILE A 49 0.37 -15.62 0.82
CA ILE A 49 -0.72 -14.64 0.80
C ILE A 49 -1.39 -14.70 -0.57
N SER A 50 -2.69 -15.02 -0.56
CA SER A 50 -3.47 -15.13 -1.79
C SER A 50 -3.67 -13.78 -2.48
N GLY A 51 -3.85 -13.83 -3.80
CA GLY A 51 -4.06 -12.66 -4.65
C GLY A 51 -2.77 -11.97 -5.08
N THR A 52 -2.91 -10.93 -5.91
CA THR A 52 -1.77 -10.25 -6.54
C THR A 52 -1.25 -9.04 -5.77
N ALA A 53 -1.88 -8.66 -4.65
CA ALA A 53 -1.55 -7.44 -3.91
C ALA A 53 -0.09 -7.37 -3.42
N PHE A 54 0.56 -8.51 -3.16
CA PHE A 54 1.98 -8.60 -2.83
C PHE A 54 2.83 -9.21 -3.95
N ASN A 55 2.19 -9.73 -5.00
CA ASN A 55 2.83 -10.35 -6.15
C ASN A 55 2.78 -9.34 -7.31
N THR A 56 3.70 -8.37 -7.27
CA THR A 56 3.69 -7.22 -8.18
C THR A 56 5.05 -7.03 -8.83
N VAL A 57 5.04 -6.64 -10.10
CA VAL A 57 6.20 -6.12 -10.82
C VAL A 57 6.03 -4.61 -10.95
N ARG A 58 7.03 -3.85 -10.48
CA ARG A 58 7.04 -2.39 -10.45
C ARG A 58 8.28 -1.84 -11.14
N ASN A 59 8.21 -0.59 -11.56
CA ASN A 59 9.28 0.17 -12.23
C ASN A 59 9.73 -0.36 -13.62
N ILE A 60 9.06 -1.37 -14.17
CA ILE A 60 9.33 -1.79 -15.55
C ILE A 60 9.13 -0.62 -16.53
N ASN A 61 10.06 -0.46 -17.45
CA ASN A 61 10.17 0.69 -18.36
C ASN A 61 10.76 0.27 -19.71
N GLU A 62 11.07 1.25 -20.56
CA GLU A 62 11.61 1.04 -21.91
C GLU A 62 12.99 0.36 -21.94
N GLU A 63 13.83 0.56 -20.91
CA GLU A 63 15.15 -0.08 -20.83
C GLU A 63 15.06 -1.52 -20.30
N ASP A 64 14.06 -1.80 -19.46
CA ASP A 64 13.94 -3.07 -18.73
C ASP A 64 12.95 -4.07 -19.35
N TYR A 65 12.15 -3.70 -20.36
CA TYR A 65 11.16 -4.63 -20.95
C TYR A 65 11.81 -5.91 -21.50
N ILE A 66 13.09 -5.87 -21.84
CA ILE A 66 13.88 -7.03 -22.28
C ILE A 66 13.93 -8.16 -21.24
N TYR A 67 13.71 -7.85 -19.96
CA TYR A 67 13.68 -8.84 -18.88
C TYR A 67 12.31 -9.50 -18.68
N LEU A 68 11.29 -9.11 -19.44
CA LEU A 68 9.92 -9.56 -19.20
C LEU A 68 9.78 -11.09 -19.27
N SER A 69 10.48 -11.77 -20.18
CA SER A 69 10.48 -13.24 -20.24
C SER A 69 11.06 -13.86 -18.98
N GLU A 70 12.18 -13.33 -18.47
CA GLU A 70 12.83 -13.85 -17.25
C GLU A 70 11.96 -13.59 -16.00
N ILE A 71 11.29 -12.43 -15.94
CA ILE A 71 10.34 -12.10 -14.87
C ILE A 71 9.17 -13.08 -14.88
N VAL A 72 8.57 -13.34 -16.05
CA VAL A 72 7.46 -14.29 -16.20
C VAL A 72 7.90 -15.70 -15.78
N ASP A 73 9.08 -16.15 -16.21
CA ASP A 73 9.60 -17.47 -15.85
C ASP A 73 9.88 -17.59 -14.35
N TRP A 74 10.33 -16.51 -13.70
CA TRP A 74 10.53 -16.48 -12.25
C TRP A 74 9.23 -16.73 -11.49
N TYR A 75 8.13 -16.06 -11.83
CA TYR A 75 6.83 -16.31 -11.19
C TYR A 75 6.25 -17.68 -11.54
N LYS A 76 6.41 -18.15 -12.79
CA LYS A 76 5.99 -19.50 -13.22
C LYS A 76 6.66 -20.61 -12.40
N GLN A 77 7.97 -20.50 -12.15
CA GLN A 77 8.71 -21.46 -11.34
C GLN A 77 8.19 -21.57 -9.91
N GLN A 78 7.54 -20.52 -9.40
CA GLN A 78 6.95 -20.47 -8.07
C GLN A 78 5.44 -20.80 -8.06
N ASN A 79 4.85 -21.07 -9.24
CA ASN A 79 3.42 -21.26 -9.44
C ASN A 79 2.58 -20.11 -8.85
N MET A 80 3.00 -18.87 -9.14
CA MET A 80 2.38 -17.65 -8.62
C MET A 80 1.80 -16.80 -9.74
N ASP A 81 0.57 -16.34 -9.54
CA ASP A 81 0.01 -15.22 -10.32
C ASP A 81 0.59 -13.89 -9.83
N PHE A 82 0.73 -12.94 -10.74
CA PHE A 82 1.22 -11.61 -10.44
C PHE A 82 0.61 -10.55 -11.36
N GLN A 83 0.65 -9.30 -10.91
CA GLN A 83 0.27 -8.14 -11.71
C GLN A 83 1.49 -7.27 -12.02
N ILE A 84 1.44 -6.55 -13.13
CA ILE A 84 2.44 -5.55 -13.49
C ILE A 84 1.82 -4.16 -13.33
N GLU A 85 2.52 -3.28 -12.63
CA GLU A 85 2.11 -1.90 -12.39
C GLU A 85 3.00 -0.96 -13.21
N VAL A 86 2.40 -0.24 -14.16
CA VAL A 86 3.13 0.71 -15.03
C VAL A 86 2.70 2.14 -14.68
N ALA A 87 3.59 2.90 -14.05
CA ALA A 87 3.40 4.33 -13.84
C ALA A 87 3.58 5.11 -15.15
N PRO A 88 2.90 6.26 -15.36
CA PRO A 88 2.98 6.98 -16.63
C PRO A 88 4.40 7.39 -17.05
N GLN A 89 5.29 7.71 -16.11
CA GLN A 89 6.67 8.08 -16.44
C GLN A 89 7.50 6.90 -17.00
N ASN A 90 7.03 5.67 -16.82
CA ASN A 90 7.69 4.45 -17.31
C ASN A 90 6.99 3.87 -18.55
N ALA A 91 5.89 4.47 -18.99
CA ALA A 91 5.13 3.99 -20.12
C ALA A 91 5.85 4.30 -21.43
N SER A 92 6.04 3.27 -22.26
CA SER A 92 6.47 3.42 -23.65
C SER A 92 5.65 2.51 -24.55
N LYS A 93 5.65 2.81 -25.84
CA LYS A 93 4.97 2.00 -26.85
C LYS A 93 5.57 0.59 -26.88
N GLU A 94 6.89 0.51 -26.79
CA GLU A 94 7.72 -0.69 -26.83
C GLU A 94 7.39 -1.60 -25.64
N LEU A 95 7.29 -1.03 -24.43
CA LEU A 95 6.87 -1.75 -23.23
C LEU A 95 5.45 -2.32 -23.41
N PHE A 96 4.49 -1.53 -23.89
CA PHE A 96 3.12 -2.00 -24.08
C PHE A 96 3.01 -3.10 -25.12
N GLN A 97 3.79 -3.01 -26.21
CA GLN A 97 3.89 -4.09 -27.18
C GLN A 97 4.48 -5.36 -26.57
N GLU A 98 5.51 -5.24 -25.74
CA GLU A 98 6.16 -6.39 -25.12
C GLU A 98 5.27 -7.06 -24.08
N LEU A 99 4.55 -6.28 -23.28
CA LEU A 99 3.50 -6.77 -22.38
C LEU A 99 2.45 -7.57 -23.15
N HIS A 100 1.96 -7.04 -24.27
CA HIS A 100 0.98 -7.72 -25.09
C HIS A 100 1.50 -9.04 -25.68
N LYS A 101 2.74 -9.09 -26.17
CA LYS A 101 3.37 -10.34 -26.65
C LYS A 101 3.47 -11.40 -25.55
N HIS A 102 3.66 -10.96 -24.32
CA HIS A 102 3.65 -11.82 -23.14
C HIS A 102 2.23 -12.02 -22.57
N GLU A 103 1.18 -11.78 -23.36
CA GLU A 103 -0.23 -12.00 -23.01
C GLU A 103 -0.68 -11.20 -21.78
N PHE A 104 -0.04 -10.07 -21.47
CA PHE A 104 -0.55 -9.13 -20.47
C PHE A 104 -1.49 -8.14 -21.14
N ILE A 105 -2.66 -7.96 -20.54
CA ILE A 105 -3.62 -6.93 -20.91
C ILE A 105 -3.80 -5.95 -19.76
N GLN A 106 -4.10 -4.69 -20.10
CA GLN A 106 -4.46 -3.71 -19.10
C GLN A 106 -5.86 -4.03 -18.57
N THR A 107 -5.98 -4.21 -17.26
CA THR A 107 -7.25 -4.56 -16.60
C THR A 107 -7.75 -3.48 -15.64
N GLY A 108 -6.98 -2.41 -15.43
CA GLY A 108 -7.42 -1.33 -14.57
C GLY A 108 -6.38 -0.23 -14.36
N PHE A 109 -6.72 0.61 -13.39
CA PHE A 109 -5.91 1.73 -12.95
C PHE A 109 -5.90 1.79 -11.41
N HIS A 110 -4.79 2.28 -10.85
CA HIS A 110 -4.70 2.59 -9.41
C HIS A 110 -4.15 4.01 -9.22
N ALA A 111 -4.79 4.80 -8.37
CA ALA A 111 -4.45 6.20 -8.16
C ALA A 111 -3.36 6.34 -7.11
N SER A 112 -2.39 7.23 -7.36
CA SER A 112 -1.29 7.55 -6.46
C SER A 112 -1.30 9.04 -6.11
N PHE A 113 -1.11 9.34 -4.84
CA PHE A 113 -1.30 10.68 -4.26
C PHE A 113 -0.04 11.18 -3.56
N ILE A 114 0.11 12.50 -3.51
CA ILE A 114 1.08 13.19 -2.65
C ILE A 114 0.39 14.36 -1.94
N GLY A 115 0.88 14.74 -0.77
CA GLY A 115 0.49 15.97 -0.10
C GLY A 115 1.61 16.49 0.78
N ASN A 116 1.54 17.76 1.16
CA ASN A 116 2.42 18.31 2.19
C ASN A 116 1.92 17.83 3.57
N VAL A 117 2.78 17.21 4.37
CA VAL A 117 2.40 16.64 5.68
C VAL A 117 1.78 17.70 6.60
N GLN A 118 2.28 18.94 6.59
CA GLN A 118 1.78 20.02 7.42
C GLN A 118 0.34 20.41 7.04
N GLU A 119 0.03 20.45 5.74
CA GLU A 119 -1.31 20.75 5.25
C GLU A 119 -2.28 19.63 5.59
N VAL A 120 -1.89 18.37 5.36
CA VAL A 120 -2.71 17.19 5.68
C VAL A 120 -2.98 17.13 7.20
N ALA A 121 -1.98 17.45 8.03
CA ALA A 121 -2.10 17.49 9.49
C ALA A 121 -3.04 18.60 9.99
N ASN A 122 -3.15 19.69 9.21
CA ASN A 122 -4.02 20.83 9.50
C ASN A 122 -5.42 20.70 8.86
N SER A 123 -5.65 19.68 8.03
CA SER A 123 -6.94 19.44 7.39
C SER A 123 -8.11 19.42 8.39
N LEU A 124 -9.25 19.97 7.94
CA LEU A 124 -10.46 20.03 8.76
C LEU A 124 -11.08 18.65 8.88
N CYS A 125 -11.25 18.21 10.12
CA CYS A 125 -11.90 16.95 10.44
C CYS A 125 -12.66 17.12 11.75
N HIS A 126 -13.99 17.22 11.65
CA HIS A 126 -14.88 17.19 12.81
C HIS A 126 -15.50 15.80 12.88
N ILE A 127 -15.07 15.00 13.85
CA ILE A 127 -15.64 13.68 14.10
C ILE A 127 -15.82 13.46 15.60
N ASN A 128 -16.83 12.68 15.96
CA ASN A 128 -17.02 12.18 17.32
C ASN A 128 -16.43 10.76 17.42
N CYS A 129 -15.11 10.66 17.37
CA CYS A 129 -14.36 9.42 17.59
C CYS A 129 -12.90 9.77 17.92
N GLU A 130 -12.30 8.99 18.81
CA GLU A 130 -10.93 9.17 19.28
C GLU A 130 -9.95 8.40 18.40
N ILE A 131 -8.83 9.02 18.01
CA ILE A 131 -7.76 8.34 17.28
C ILE A 131 -6.57 8.12 18.23
N GLN A 132 -6.15 6.88 18.37
CA GLN A 132 -5.07 6.46 19.27
C GLN A 132 -3.99 5.70 18.50
N LEU A 133 -2.77 5.66 19.06
CA LEU A 133 -1.77 4.69 18.63
C LEU A 133 -2.26 3.29 19.02
N LEU A 134 -2.09 2.35 18.10
CA LEU A 134 -2.38 0.95 18.34
C LEU A 134 -1.27 0.33 19.20
N LYS A 135 -1.64 -0.52 20.16
CA LYS A 135 -0.72 -1.25 21.03
C LYS A 135 -0.57 -2.70 20.56
N LYS A 136 0.48 -3.39 21.00
CA LYS A 136 0.76 -4.76 20.56
C LYS A 136 -0.38 -5.73 20.88
N GLU A 137 -1.04 -5.57 22.01
CA GLU A 137 -2.19 -6.37 22.42
C GLU A 137 -3.45 -6.17 21.56
N ASP A 138 -3.54 -5.07 20.80
CA ASP A 138 -4.70 -4.73 19.98
C ASP A 138 -4.76 -5.51 18.65
N PHE A 139 -3.74 -6.30 18.29
CA PHE A 139 -3.64 -6.90 16.95
C PHE A 139 -4.71 -7.97 16.65
N ASN A 140 -5.31 -8.58 17.67
CA ASN A 140 -6.47 -9.45 17.48
C ASN A 140 -7.66 -8.61 16.95
N ASP A 141 -8.02 -7.54 17.65
CA ASP A 141 -9.11 -6.64 17.26
C ASP A 141 -8.80 -5.92 15.93
N PHE A 142 -7.54 -5.59 15.69
CA PHE A 142 -7.09 -5.05 14.40
C PHE A 142 -7.45 -5.97 13.25
N ALA A 143 -7.15 -7.27 13.38
CA ALA A 143 -7.42 -8.23 12.33
C ALA A 143 -8.93 -8.39 12.07
N ASP A 144 -9.73 -8.41 13.14
CA ASP A 144 -11.19 -8.43 13.04
C ASP A 144 -11.75 -7.22 12.28
N VAL A 145 -11.31 -6.02 12.65
CA VAL A 145 -11.71 -4.78 11.98
C VAL A 145 -11.22 -4.75 10.54
N TYR A 146 -10.02 -5.26 10.27
CA TYR A 146 -9.46 -5.37 8.92
C TYR A 146 -10.33 -6.25 8.03
N VAL A 147 -10.61 -7.48 8.47
CA VAL A 147 -11.38 -8.47 7.70
C VAL A 147 -12.80 -7.96 7.45
N LYS A 148 -13.50 -7.48 8.49
CA LYS A 148 -14.85 -6.91 8.36
C LYS A 148 -14.86 -5.64 7.51
N GLY A 149 -13.86 -4.78 7.70
CA GLY A 149 -13.71 -3.51 7.00
C GLY A 149 -13.43 -3.67 5.51
N TYR A 150 -12.73 -4.73 5.08
CA TYR A 150 -12.51 -5.03 3.66
C TYR A 150 -13.51 -6.04 3.07
N GLY A 151 -14.38 -6.64 3.91
CA GLY A 151 -15.31 -7.69 3.47
C GLY A 151 -14.59 -8.98 3.09
N LEU A 152 -13.49 -9.30 3.78
CA LEU A 152 -12.73 -10.53 3.58
C LEU A 152 -13.36 -11.70 4.38
N PRO A 153 -13.07 -12.96 3.99
CA PRO A 153 -13.46 -14.11 4.80
C PRO A 153 -12.82 -14.13 6.19
N GLU A 154 -13.59 -14.56 7.20
CA GLU A 154 -13.17 -14.57 8.61
C GLU A 154 -11.92 -15.41 8.88
N PHE A 155 -11.76 -16.54 8.18
CA PHE A 155 -10.61 -17.44 8.33
C PHE A 155 -9.25 -16.79 7.97
N ILE A 156 -9.25 -15.60 7.35
CA ILE A 156 -8.04 -14.86 6.99
C ILE A 156 -7.52 -14.01 8.17
N ALA A 157 -8.31 -13.81 9.23
CA ALA A 157 -7.97 -12.93 10.35
C ALA A 157 -6.60 -13.25 10.99
N ASP A 158 -6.30 -14.51 11.28
CA ASP A 158 -5.01 -14.90 11.86
C ASP A 158 -3.82 -14.53 10.96
N GLY A 159 -3.97 -14.70 9.63
CA GLY A 159 -2.98 -14.27 8.66
C GLY A 159 -2.81 -12.75 8.65
N VAL A 160 -3.91 -11.99 8.69
CA VAL A 160 -3.87 -10.52 8.75
C VAL A 160 -3.18 -10.05 10.04
N LYS A 161 -3.49 -10.67 11.17
CA LYS A 161 -2.83 -10.40 12.45
C LYS A 161 -1.33 -10.59 12.33
N GLN A 162 -0.89 -11.79 11.98
CA GLN A 162 0.53 -12.14 11.89
C GLN A 162 1.28 -11.20 10.94
N ASN A 163 0.70 -10.94 9.76
CA ASN A 163 1.32 -10.10 8.72
C ASN A 163 1.45 -8.62 9.12
N ASN A 164 0.63 -8.10 10.02
CA ASN A 164 0.73 -6.71 10.45
C ASN A 164 1.43 -6.56 11.80
N GLU A 165 1.29 -7.52 12.71
CA GLU A 165 2.00 -7.55 14.00
C GLU A 165 3.52 -7.64 13.81
N ILE A 166 3.99 -8.39 12.80
CA ILE A 166 5.42 -8.44 12.43
C ILE A 166 6.01 -7.06 12.17
N LEU A 167 5.21 -6.12 11.66
CA LEU A 167 5.65 -4.76 11.32
C LEU A 167 5.68 -3.83 12.53
N TYR A 168 5.07 -4.19 13.66
CA TYR A 168 4.92 -3.32 14.83
C TYR A 168 6.28 -2.89 15.43
N GLU A 169 7.29 -3.75 15.34
CA GLU A 169 8.65 -3.48 15.84
C GLU A 169 9.62 -3.04 14.74
N ILE A 170 9.13 -2.86 13.50
CA ILE A 170 9.97 -2.45 12.37
C ILE A 170 10.02 -0.92 12.31
N GLU A 171 11.24 -0.39 12.26
CA GLU A 171 11.47 1.05 12.16
C GLU A 171 10.66 1.67 11.00
N GLY A 172 10.07 2.83 11.29
CA GLY A 172 9.23 3.58 10.36
C GLY A 172 7.77 3.15 10.33
N TRP A 173 7.41 1.94 10.78
CA TRP A 173 6.01 1.52 10.85
C TRP A 173 5.32 2.01 12.11
N GLN A 174 4.11 2.54 11.95
CA GLN A 174 3.23 2.92 13.06
C GLN A 174 1.79 2.55 12.74
N PHE A 175 1.08 2.03 13.74
CA PHE A 175 -0.32 1.64 13.64
C PHE A 175 -1.22 2.53 14.49
N PHE A 176 -2.45 2.72 14.02
CA PHE A 176 -3.46 3.59 14.60
C PHE A 176 -4.79 2.87 14.68
N LYS A 177 -5.58 3.22 15.70
CA LYS A 177 -6.97 2.78 15.85
C LYS A 177 -7.90 3.97 16.04
N ALA A 178 -9.10 3.85 15.49
CA ALA A 178 -10.21 4.75 15.72
C ALA A 178 -11.16 4.08 16.72
N VAL A 179 -11.44 4.75 17.84
CA VAL A 179 -12.28 4.27 18.93
C VAL A 179 -13.54 5.14 19.03
N LYS A 180 -14.70 4.51 19.07
CA LYS A 180 -15.99 5.17 19.28
C LYS A 180 -16.82 4.32 20.23
N ASP A 181 -17.35 4.93 21.30
CA ASP A 181 -18.14 4.24 22.32
C ASP A 181 -17.42 2.98 22.85
N ASP A 182 -16.13 3.12 23.20
CA ASP A 182 -15.21 2.06 23.66
C ASP A 182 -14.97 0.90 22.67
N LYS A 183 -15.43 1.03 21.41
CA LYS A 183 -15.23 0.03 20.34
C LYS A 183 -14.19 0.49 19.32
N MET A 184 -13.29 -0.40 18.92
CA MET A 184 -12.44 -0.19 17.75
C MET A 184 -13.29 -0.26 16.47
N VAL A 185 -13.37 0.85 15.74
CA VAL A 185 -14.24 1.00 14.55
C VAL A 185 -13.47 1.25 13.27
N GLY A 186 -12.17 1.54 13.36
CA GLY A 186 -11.30 1.73 12.22
C GLY A 186 -9.85 1.53 12.58
N ILE A 187 -9.04 1.21 11.59
CA ILE A 187 -7.61 0.95 11.72
C ILE A 187 -6.86 1.63 10.59
N ALA A 188 -5.60 1.95 10.84
CA ALA A 188 -4.70 2.43 9.80
C ALA A 188 -3.24 2.11 10.11
N ALA A 189 -2.43 1.97 9.07
CA ALA A 189 -0.99 1.92 9.15
C ALA A 189 -0.35 3.18 8.53
N LEU A 190 0.89 3.42 8.91
CA LEU A 190 1.77 4.47 8.41
C LEU A 190 3.17 3.86 8.28
N TYR A 191 3.86 4.17 7.19
CA TYR A 191 5.27 3.87 7.05
C TYR A 191 6.03 5.16 6.76
N ILE A 192 7.05 5.48 7.55
CA ILE A 192 7.89 6.66 7.38
C ILE A 192 9.30 6.21 7.00
N ARG A 193 9.85 6.82 5.96
CA ARG A 193 11.26 6.68 5.60
C ARG A 193 11.76 8.01 5.09
N ASP A 194 12.88 8.47 5.67
CA ASP A 194 13.45 9.78 5.40
C ASP A 194 12.39 10.89 5.60
N ASP A 195 12.17 11.73 4.60
CA ASP A 195 11.21 12.82 4.61
C ASP A 195 9.81 12.43 4.07
N ILE A 196 9.54 11.14 3.87
CA ILE A 196 8.31 10.64 3.23
C ILE A 196 7.52 9.74 4.18
N ALA A 197 6.24 10.04 4.35
CA ALA A 197 5.28 9.26 5.13
C ALA A 197 4.19 8.65 4.22
N THR A 198 4.22 7.34 4.04
CA THR A 198 3.24 6.59 3.24
C THR A 198 2.06 6.14 4.10
N LEU A 199 0.86 6.61 3.76
CA LEU A 199 -0.39 6.10 4.30
C LEU A 199 -0.65 4.69 3.76
N ALA A 200 -0.28 3.68 4.56
CA ALA A 200 -0.51 2.27 4.25
C ALA A 200 -1.83 1.78 4.88
N ALA A 201 -2.41 0.72 4.30
CA ALA A 201 -3.57 -0.06 4.79
C ALA A 201 -4.49 0.66 5.80
N ALA A 202 -5.69 1.07 5.39
CA ALA A 202 -6.67 1.70 6.27
C ALA A 202 -8.08 1.23 5.96
N THR A 203 -8.87 0.94 6.99
CA THR A 203 -10.28 0.61 6.82
C THR A 203 -11.12 1.06 8.01
N THR A 204 -12.42 1.08 7.80
CA THR A 204 -13.45 1.41 8.79
C THR A 204 -14.57 0.39 8.65
N LEU A 205 -15.06 -0.09 9.79
CA LEU A 205 -16.20 -1.00 9.85
C LEU A 205 -17.38 -0.44 9.04
N PRO A 206 -18.09 -1.28 8.25
CA PRO A 206 -19.13 -0.82 7.33
C PRO A 206 -20.18 0.11 7.97
N GLU A 207 -20.64 -0.21 9.18
CA GLU A 207 -21.67 0.54 9.91
C GLU A 207 -21.19 1.92 10.42
N TYR A 208 -19.87 2.16 10.40
CA TYR A 208 -19.25 3.43 10.80
C TYR A 208 -18.74 4.27 9.61
N ARG A 209 -18.95 3.81 8.37
CA ARG A 209 -18.55 4.57 7.17
C ARG A 209 -19.41 5.82 6.97
N GLY A 210 -18.87 6.78 6.21
CA GLY A 210 -19.53 8.08 5.99
C GLY A 210 -19.47 9.05 7.17
N GLN A 211 -18.92 8.63 8.32
CA GLN A 211 -18.82 9.45 9.54
C GLN A 211 -17.48 10.19 9.67
N GLY A 212 -16.66 10.23 8.62
CA GLY A 212 -15.38 10.94 8.61
C GLY A 212 -14.19 10.22 9.28
N ILE A 213 -14.36 8.99 9.76
CA ILE A 213 -13.31 8.24 10.49
C ILE A 213 -12.01 8.09 9.70
N GLN A 214 -12.08 7.75 8.40
CA GLN A 214 -10.88 7.64 7.58
C GLN A 214 -10.13 8.99 7.50
N LYS A 215 -10.83 10.12 7.36
CA LYS A 215 -10.20 11.45 7.32
C LYS A 215 -9.51 11.77 8.65
N ALA A 216 -10.10 11.37 9.78
CA ALA A 216 -9.46 11.51 11.08
C ALA A 216 -8.20 10.64 11.22
N LEU A 217 -8.25 9.40 10.71
CA LEU A 217 -7.08 8.53 10.64
C LEU A 217 -5.99 9.09 9.71
N ILE A 218 -6.35 9.72 8.58
CA ILE A 218 -5.39 10.43 7.70
C ILE A 218 -4.73 11.58 8.47
N LYS A 219 -5.54 12.45 9.09
CA LYS A 219 -5.06 13.59 9.88
C LYS A 219 -4.14 13.18 11.02
N ALA A 220 -4.51 12.17 11.80
CA ALA A 220 -3.70 11.69 12.92
C ALA A 220 -2.36 11.12 12.45
N ARG A 221 -2.35 10.36 11.34
CA ARG A 221 -1.13 9.87 10.71
C ARG A 221 -0.24 11.02 10.22
N ALA A 222 -0.81 12.06 9.63
CA ALA A 222 -0.07 13.26 9.23
C ALA A 222 0.52 14.01 10.42
N GLN A 223 -0.24 14.17 11.51
CA GLN A 223 0.26 14.80 12.75
C GLN A 223 1.40 14.01 13.38
N TYR A 224 1.33 12.67 13.36
CA TYR A 224 2.43 11.83 13.81
C TYR A 224 3.65 12.00 12.89
N ALA A 225 3.46 11.90 11.57
CA ALA A 225 4.53 12.05 10.58
C ALA A 225 5.24 13.40 10.68
N LEU A 226 4.49 14.49 10.90
CA LEU A 226 5.03 15.83 11.08
C LEU A 226 5.99 15.90 12.28
N LYS A 227 5.62 15.26 13.40
CA LYS A 227 6.48 15.18 14.60
C LYS A 227 7.75 14.36 14.37
N GLN A 228 7.72 13.41 13.42
CA GLN A 228 8.89 12.63 13.00
C GLN A 228 9.74 13.35 11.93
N GLY A 229 9.36 14.56 11.51
CA GLY A 229 10.11 15.35 10.54
C GLY A 229 9.79 15.02 9.06
N ALA A 230 8.73 14.26 8.77
CA ALA A 230 8.31 14.01 7.40
C ALA A 230 7.79 15.30 6.73
N ILE A 231 8.10 15.46 5.45
CA ILE A 231 7.70 16.60 4.61
C ILE A 231 6.56 16.20 3.67
N TYR A 232 6.65 15.01 3.07
CA TYR A 232 5.69 14.50 2.10
C TYR A 232 4.83 13.39 2.69
N MET A 233 3.55 13.41 2.34
CA MET A 233 2.61 12.33 2.62
C MET A 233 2.22 11.67 1.30
N THR A 234 2.33 10.36 1.18
CA THR A 234 1.95 9.63 -0.03
C THR A 234 0.89 8.58 0.27
N SER A 235 0.12 8.20 -0.74
CA SER A 235 -0.84 7.11 -0.61
C SER A 235 -1.28 6.56 -1.95
N GLU A 236 -1.97 5.43 -1.91
CA GLU A 236 -2.58 4.78 -3.05
C GLU A 236 -4.07 4.52 -2.75
N ALA A 237 -4.92 4.65 -3.77
CA ALA A 237 -6.33 4.25 -3.67
C ALA A 237 -6.87 3.79 -5.03
N LYS A 238 -7.89 2.93 -5.01
CA LYS A 238 -8.70 2.70 -6.21
C LYS A 238 -9.29 4.03 -6.71
N PHE A 239 -9.22 4.26 -8.02
CA PHE A 239 -9.78 5.47 -8.65
C PHE A 239 -11.28 5.62 -8.32
N GLU A 240 -11.71 6.84 -7.98
CA GLU A 240 -13.08 7.17 -7.54
C GLU A 240 -13.63 6.38 -6.34
N SER A 241 -12.77 5.72 -5.56
CA SER A 241 -13.20 5.13 -4.29
C SER A 241 -13.49 6.18 -3.21
N ILE A 242 -14.17 5.77 -2.14
CA ILE A 242 -14.32 6.62 -0.94
C ILE A 242 -12.94 7.05 -0.40
N SER A 243 -11.94 6.16 -0.48
CA SER A 243 -10.56 6.48 -0.08
C SER A 243 -9.98 7.59 -0.95
N HIS A 244 -10.13 7.51 -2.28
CA HIS A 244 -9.73 8.57 -3.20
C HIS A 244 -10.35 9.92 -2.79
N ALA A 245 -11.68 9.96 -2.64
CA ALA A 245 -12.37 11.20 -2.26
C ALA A 245 -11.89 11.75 -0.91
N ASN A 246 -11.53 10.87 0.04
CA ASN A 246 -11.02 11.28 1.33
C ASN A 246 -9.57 11.79 1.26
N MET A 247 -8.72 11.25 0.38
CA MET A 247 -7.37 11.78 0.14
C MET A 247 -7.44 13.22 -0.40
N VAL A 248 -8.25 13.45 -1.42
CA VAL A 248 -8.47 14.79 -2.00
C VAL A 248 -9.02 15.77 -0.95
N LYS A 249 -10.03 15.36 -0.18
CA LYS A 249 -10.59 16.18 0.92
C LYS A 249 -9.63 16.41 2.08
N SER A 250 -8.54 15.65 2.17
CA SER A 250 -7.49 15.79 3.18
C SER A 250 -6.25 16.46 2.61
N THR A 251 -6.41 17.30 1.57
CA THR A 251 -5.35 18.11 0.95
C THR A 251 -4.21 17.28 0.32
N MET A 252 -4.54 16.10 -0.20
CA MET A 252 -3.63 15.34 -1.05
C MET A 252 -4.03 15.48 -2.51
N ASP A 253 -3.04 15.68 -3.38
CA ASP A 253 -3.20 15.79 -4.81
C ASP A 253 -3.02 14.42 -5.48
N LEU A 254 -3.88 14.15 -6.46
CA LEU A 254 -3.69 13.03 -7.37
C LEU A 254 -2.50 13.34 -8.28
N VAL A 255 -1.45 12.52 -8.22
CA VAL A 255 -0.26 12.70 -9.08
C VAL A 255 -0.47 11.99 -10.41
N TYR A 256 -0.86 10.72 -10.35
CA TYR A 256 -1.15 9.92 -11.54
C TYR A 256 -2.04 8.72 -11.20
N THR A 257 -2.53 8.05 -12.24
CA THR A 257 -3.00 6.68 -12.16
C THR A 257 -2.00 5.74 -12.85
N LYS A 258 -1.51 4.72 -12.14
CA LYS A 258 -0.72 3.65 -12.75
C LYS A 258 -1.65 2.65 -13.45
N ALA A 259 -1.23 2.14 -14.59
CA ALA A 259 -1.94 1.09 -15.30
C ALA A 259 -1.64 -0.27 -14.66
N ILE A 260 -2.67 -1.09 -14.46
CA ILE A 260 -2.55 -2.45 -13.92
C ILE A 260 -2.70 -3.42 -15.08
N TYR A 261 -1.71 -4.29 -15.24
CA TYR A 261 -1.68 -5.36 -16.24
C TYR A 261 -1.73 -6.73 -15.57
N ASN A 262 -2.57 -7.61 -16.10
CA ASN A 262 -2.67 -9.00 -15.69
C ASN A 262 -2.60 -9.90 -16.93
N LYS A 263 -2.24 -11.18 -16.73
CA LYS A 263 -2.28 -12.19 -17.79
C LYS A 263 -3.70 -12.32 -18.36
N TYR A 264 -3.77 -12.57 -19.66
CA TYR A 264 -4.96 -13.10 -20.33
C TYR A 264 -5.21 -14.50 -19.75
N ASN A 265 -6.32 -14.68 -19.03
CA ASN A 265 -6.71 -15.99 -18.52
C ASN A 265 -7.00 -16.97 -19.66
#